data_AF-A0A848VP44-F1
#
_entry.id   AF-A0A848VP44-F1
#
_cell.length_a   1.000
_cell.length_b   1.000
_cell.length_c   1.000
_cell.angle_alpha   90.00
_cell.angle_beta   90.00
_cell.angle_gamma   90.00
#
_symmetry.space_group_name_H-M   'P 1'
#
loop_
_entity.id
_entity.type
_entity.pdbx_description
1 polymer ?
#
loop_
_entity_poly.entity_id
_entity_poly.type
_entity_poly.pdbx_seq_one_letter_code
_entity_poly.pdbx_strand_id
1 'polypeptide(L)'
;MRRLVNRFLVLSALFAAAAIPASAQWSFGPQVGGMGVGGSVTRSTLFGFASMSGEYTFAPVGTTNATLEGVRYTLEPTVSGGLAMVNLHPFRSSFSLGAGYLFGGYQADAMTPEDEGAYVLNGNTYTSDQYGDLSGRFEIKGPTLAFMAGWRGSGFNFGVGVALTEPLVTLEANGARSSEPEFQAALDMERMDLENALQFDFLGLQGIPLVRLGWELGL
;
A
#
# COMPACT_ATOMS: atom_id res chain seq x y z
N MET A 1 29.62 -6.43 -23.48
CA MET A 1 29.76 -7.30 -22.29
C MET A 1 30.45 -6.55 -21.16
N ARG A 2 29.70 -5.96 -20.23
CA ARG A 2 30.24 -5.38 -19.00
C ARG A 2 29.23 -5.54 -17.85
N ARG A 3 29.58 -6.52 -17.02
CA ARG A 3 29.05 -7.01 -15.73
C ARG A 3 28.05 -6.10 -14.99
N LEU A 4 26.83 -6.60 -14.86
CA LEU A 4 25.89 -6.28 -13.77
C LEU A 4 26.56 -6.59 -12.43
N VAL A 5 26.64 -5.60 -11.54
CA VAL A 5 26.94 -5.82 -10.13
C VAL A 5 25.63 -5.62 -9.38
N ASN A 6 24.94 -6.74 -9.11
CA ASN A 6 23.86 -6.81 -8.13
C ASN A 6 24.38 -6.29 -6.79
N ARG A 7 23.87 -5.14 -6.34
CA ARG A 7 24.02 -4.68 -4.96
C ARG A 7 22.70 -4.90 -4.24
N PHE A 8 22.42 -6.15 -3.89
CA PHE A 8 21.47 -6.45 -2.82
C PHE A 8 22.17 -6.13 -1.49
N LEU A 9 21.84 -4.97 -0.93
CA LEU A 9 22.19 -4.63 0.45
C LEU A 9 21.18 -5.35 1.36
N VAL A 10 21.53 -6.59 1.75
CA VAL A 10 20.81 -7.32 2.80
C VAL A 10 21.20 -6.68 4.13
N LEU A 11 20.36 -5.79 4.65
CA LEU A 11 20.52 -5.25 5.99
C LEU A 11 20.11 -6.32 7.00
N SER A 12 21.07 -7.15 7.39
CA SER A 12 20.91 -8.13 8.47
C SER A 12 20.96 -7.40 9.81
N ALA A 13 19.82 -6.87 10.27
CA ALA A 13 19.70 -6.33 11.61
C ALA A 13 19.59 -7.49 12.61
N LEU A 14 20.57 -7.59 13.53
CA LEU A 14 20.53 -8.50 14.67
C LEU A 14 19.26 -8.23 15.49
N PHE A 15 18.31 -9.17 15.48
CA PHE A 15 17.20 -9.19 16.42
C PHE A 15 17.70 -9.72 17.77
N ALA A 16 18.11 -8.82 18.65
CA ALA A 16 18.22 -9.15 20.06
C ALA A 16 16.79 -9.26 20.63
N ALA A 17 16.34 -10.49 20.88
CA ALA A 17 15.10 -10.76 21.60
C ALA A 17 15.25 -10.34 23.07
N ALA A 18 15.07 -9.06 23.36
CA ALA A 18 14.93 -8.58 24.72
C ALA A 18 13.58 -9.05 25.28
N ALA A 19 13.58 -9.74 26.42
CA ALA A 19 12.36 -10.06 27.15
C ALA A 19 11.77 -8.75 27.70
N ILE A 20 10.63 -8.32 27.15
CA ILE A 20 9.94 -7.09 27.56
C ILE A 20 8.93 -7.43 28.67
N PRO A 21 8.85 -6.66 29.77
CA PRO A 21 7.94 -6.94 30.88
C PRO A 21 6.47 -6.89 30.44
N ALA A 22 5.68 -7.85 30.90
CA ALA A 22 4.24 -7.99 30.61
C ALA A 22 3.37 -6.82 31.16
N SER A 23 3.96 -5.85 31.87
CA SER A 23 3.29 -4.71 32.48
C SER A 23 3.41 -3.41 31.68
N ALA A 24 4.11 -3.40 30.54
CA ALA A 24 4.26 -2.22 29.72
C ALA A 24 2.90 -1.71 29.22
N GLN A 25 2.54 -0.48 29.60
CA GLN A 25 1.26 0.13 29.22
C GLN A 25 1.31 0.71 27.82
N TRP A 26 2.50 1.11 27.39
CA TRP A 26 2.75 1.67 26.08
C TRP A 26 3.85 0.91 25.40
N SER A 27 3.79 0.87 24.08
CA SER A 27 4.86 0.32 23.27
C SER A 27 4.98 1.12 21.99
N PHE A 28 6.20 1.27 21.50
CA PHE A 28 6.52 2.12 20.37
C PHE A 28 7.59 1.46 19.52
N GLY A 29 7.58 1.71 18.22
CA GLY A 29 8.69 1.28 17.40
C GLY A 29 8.50 1.51 15.91
N PRO A 30 9.49 1.11 15.10
CA PRO A 30 9.40 1.20 13.66
C PRO A 30 8.43 0.17 13.09
N GLN A 31 7.82 0.54 11.96
CA GLN A 31 7.04 -0.36 11.14
C GLN A 31 7.31 -0.15 9.66
N VAL A 32 7.03 -1.20 8.88
CA VAL A 32 7.00 -1.19 7.43
C VAL A 32 5.77 -1.94 6.96
N GLY A 33 5.14 -1.48 5.90
CA GLY A 33 3.94 -2.11 5.35
C GLY A 33 3.73 -1.75 3.90
N GLY A 34 2.63 -2.26 3.33
CA GLY A 34 2.21 -1.91 1.97
C GLY A 34 2.03 -0.40 1.77
N MET A 35 1.77 0.33 2.86
CA MET A 35 1.61 1.78 2.84
C MET A 35 2.93 2.55 2.93
N GLY A 36 4.06 1.94 3.27
CA GLY A 36 5.33 2.65 3.49
C GLY A 36 6.07 2.25 4.77
N VAL A 37 7.04 3.09 5.14
CA VAL A 37 7.82 3.02 6.39
C VAL A 37 7.31 4.08 7.37
N GLY A 38 7.15 3.67 8.63
CA GLY A 38 6.52 4.48 9.65
C GLY A 38 6.95 4.16 11.06
N GLY A 39 6.29 4.82 12.01
CA GLY A 39 6.34 4.49 13.43
C GLY A 39 4.97 4.04 13.92
N SER A 40 4.97 3.18 14.94
CA SER A 40 3.78 2.74 15.63
C SER A 40 3.86 3.08 17.11
N VAL A 41 2.68 3.32 17.69
CA VAL A 41 2.44 3.40 19.12
C VAL A 41 1.26 2.49 19.45
N THR A 42 1.40 1.65 20.46
CA THR A 42 0.32 0.83 20.99
C THR A 42 0.18 1.05 22.48
N ARG A 43 -1.03 1.34 22.93
CA ARG A 43 -1.41 1.31 24.33
C ARG A 43 -2.02 -0.05 24.66
N SER A 44 -1.31 -0.84 25.44
CA SER A 44 -1.73 -2.17 25.89
C SER A 44 -2.84 -2.08 26.94
N THR A 45 -3.73 -3.08 26.95
CA THR A 45 -4.60 -3.41 28.08
C THR A 45 -5.66 -2.36 28.43
N LEU A 46 -6.66 -2.23 27.57
CA LEU A 46 -8.03 -1.90 28.01
C LEU A 46 -8.69 -3.21 28.46
N PHE A 47 -9.03 -3.31 29.75
CA PHE A 47 -9.77 -4.44 30.34
C PHE A 47 -9.12 -5.84 30.17
N GLY A 48 -7.84 -5.92 29.80
CA GLY A 48 -7.09 -7.17 29.67
C GLY A 48 -7.28 -7.94 28.37
N PHE A 49 -8.11 -7.45 27.45
CA PHE A 49 -8.39 -8.12 26.17
C PHE A 49 -8.42 -7.14 24.99
N ALA A 50 -8.17 -5.85 25.19
CA ALA A 50 -8.16 -4.87 24.12
C ALA A 50 -6.91 -3.98 24.20
N SER A 51 -6.48 -3.42 23.06
CA SER A 51 -5.44 -2.41 22.96
C SER A 51 -5.83 -1.35 21.94
N MET A 52 -5.23 -0.17 22.03
CA MET A 52 -5.37 0.88 21.02
C MET A 52 -4.02 1.09 20.34
N SER A 53 -4.01 1.23 19.02
CA SER A 53 -2.79 1.53 18.28
C SER A 53 -2.97 2.71 17.35
N GLY A 54 -1.91 3.49 17.22
CA GLY A 54 -1.76 4.54 16.23
C GLY A 54 -0.48 4.32 15.45
N GLU A 55 -0.55 4.51 14.15
CA GLU A 55 0.56 4.33 13.22
C GLU A 55 0.66 5.58 12.36
N TYR A 56 1.88 6.00 12.07
CA TYR A 56 2.14 7.12 11.18
C TYR A 56 3.21 6.73 10.17
N THR A 57 2.87 6.86 8.89
CA THR A 57 3.74 6.57 7.77
C THR A 57 4.29 7.87 7.23
N PHE A 58 5.63 7.98 7.19
CA PHE A 58 6.33 9.21 6.82
C PHE A 58 7.20 9.06 5.57
N ALA A 59 7.40 7.83 5.08
CA ALA A 59 8.17 7.57 3.87
C ALA A 59 7.58 6.38 3.10
N PRO A 60 7.66 6.37 1.76
CA PRO A 60 7.37 5.17 0.99
C PRO A 60 8.44 4.08 1.20
N VAL A 61 8.12 2.83 0.88
CA VAL A 61 9.09 1.71 0.85
C VAL A 61 10.08 1.79 -0.33
N GLY A 62 9.84 2.69 -1.28
CA GLY A 62 10.75 3.03 -2.38
C GLY A 62 10.03 3.27 -3.71
N THR A 63 10.73 3.92 -4.63
CA THR A 63 10.34 3.98 -6.05
C THR A 63 10.69 2.65 -6.70
N THR A 64 9.70 1.97 -7.28
CA THR A 64 9.93 0.71 -7.99
C THR A 64 9.68 0.92 -9.47
N ASN A 65 10.72 0.68 -10.27
CA ASN A 65 10.59 0.57 -11.72
C ASN A 65 10.24 -0.89 -12.02
N ALA A 66 8.98 -1.17 -12.34
CA ALA A 66 8.54 -2.48 -12.79
C ALA A 66 8.40 -2.47 -14.31
N THR A 67 8.72 -3.58 -14.97
CA THR A 67 8.38 -3.78 -16.38
C THR A 67 7.42 -4.96 -16.45
N LEU A 68 6.16 -4.69 -16.81
CA LEU A 68 5.13 -5.70 -17.01
C LEU A 68 4.71 -5.62 -18.48
N GLU A 69 4.79 -6.75 -19.18
CA GLU A 69 4.34 -6.87 -20.59
C GLU A 69 4.96 -5.83 -21.56
N GLY A 70 6.20 -5.42 -21.32
CA GLY A 70 6.91 -4.42 -22.14
C GLY A 70 6.59 -2.97 -21.78
N VAL A 71 5.71 -2.76 -20.80
CA VAL A 71 5.38 -1.44 -20.25
C VAL A 71 6.17 -1.21 -18.97
N ARG A 72 6.92 -0.11 -18.92
CA ARG A 72 7.60 0.33 -17.70
C ARG A 72 6.63 1.15 -16.88
N TYR A 73 6.47 0.73 -15.63
CA TYR A 73 5.71 1.41 -14.60
C TYR A 73 6.72 1.95 -13.59
N THR A 74 6.85 3.28 -13.54
CA THR A 74 7.56 3.94 -12.44
C THR A 74 6.53 4.23 -11.36
N LEU A 75 6.56 3.48 -10.27
CA LEU A 75 5.70 3.74 -9.11
C LEU A 75 6.38 4.78 -8.22
N GLU A 76 5.81 5.98 -8.14
CA GLU A 76 6.27 7.06 -7.25
C GLU A 76 5.28 7.28 -6.09
N PRO A 77 5.28 6.39 -5.08
CA PRO A 77 4.37 6.51 -3.96
C PRO A 77 4.68 7.75 -3.11
N THR A 78 3.72 8.68 -3.04
CA THR A 78 3.70 9.75 -2.04
C THR A 78 2.82 9.31 -0.88
N VAL A 79 3.40 9.30 0.31
CA VAL A 79 2.72 8.80 1.51
C VAL A 79 2.73 9.86 2.60
N SER A 80 1.53 10.29 2.98
CA SER A 80 1.32 11.07 4.20
C SER A 80 0.04 10.59 4.86
N GLY A 81 0.17 9.71 5.85
CA GLY A 81 -1.00 9.10 6.46
C GLY A 81 -0.67 8.23 7.66
N GLY A 82 -1.68 7.56 8.16
CA GLY A 82 -1.55 6.69 9.31
C GLY A 82 -2.75 5.80 9.50
N LEU A 83 -2.67 4.93 10.51
CA LEU A 83 -3.69 3.94 10.83
C LEU A 83 -3.96 4.00 12.33
N ALA A 84 -5.21 4.21 12.72
CA ALA A 84 -5.63 4.17 14.12
C ALA A 84 -6.60 3.01 14.30
N MET A 85 -6.33 2.12 15.26
CA MET A 85 -7.14 0.91 15.47
C MET A 85 -7.41 0.66 16.95
N VAL A 86 -8.58 0.06 17.20
CA VAL A 86 -8.86 -0.70 18.41
C VAL A 86 -8.65 -2.17 18.07
N ASN A 87 -7.84 -2.86 18.87
CA ASN A 87 -7.48 -4.25 18.66
C ASN A 87 -8.04 -5.10 19.80
N LEU A 88 -8.73 -6.17 19.46
CA LEU A 88 -9.19 -7.20 20.40
C LEU A 88 -8.18 -8.35 20.41
N HIS A 89 -7.88 -8.86 21.59
CA HIS A 89 -6.92 -9.93 21.86
C HIS A 89 -7.65 -11.13 22.46
N PRO A 90 -8.20 -12.03 21.62
CA PRO A 90 -8.86 -13.24 22.10
C PRO A 90 -7.95 -14.01 23.05
N PHE A 91 -8.53 -14.47 24.17
CA PHE A 91 -7.83 -15.24 25.21
C PHE A 91 -6.60 -14.54 25.81
N ARG A 92 -6.52 -13.20 25.70
CA ARG A 92 -5.35 -12.41 26.15
C ARG A 92 -4.04 -12.83 25.46
N SER A 93 -4.16 -13.35 24.25
CA SER A 93 -3.00 -13.73 23.42
C SER A 93 -2.43 -12.51 22.69
N SER A 94 -1.28 -12.67 22.04
CA SER A 94 -0.75 -11.66 21.12
C SER A 94 -1.50 -11.62 19.78
N PHE A 95 -2.39 -12.60 19.52
CA PHE A 95 -3.22 -12.55 18.32
C PHE A 95 -4.25 -11.43 18.47
N SER A 96 -4.35 -10.58 17.47
CA SER A 96 -5.16 -9.38 17.50
C SER A 96 -6.10 -9.27 16.31
N LEU A 97 -7.34 -8.86 16.57
CA LEU A 97 -8.34 -8.45 15.57
C LEU A 97 -8.57 -6.95 15.73
N GLY A 98 -8.08 -6.17 14.77
CA GLY A 98 -8.15 -4.71 14.72
C GLY A 98 -9.27 -4.20 13.83
N ALA A 99 -9.95 -3.16 14.29
CA ALA A 99 -10.85 -2.34 13.48
C ALA A 99 -10.55 -0.86 13.75
N GLY A 100 -10.62 -0.03 12.71
CA GLY A 100 -10.25 1.37 12.84
C GLY A 100 -10.33 2.14 11.54
N TYR A 101 -9.49 3.17 11.43
CA TYR A 101 -9.46 4.06 10.27
C TYR A 101 -8.04 4.27 9.75
N LEU A 102 -7.89 4.12 8.43
CA LEU A 102 -6.74 4.61 7.67
C LEU A 102 -7.02 6.07 7.32
N PHE A 103 -6.09 6.97 7.62
CA PHE A 103 -6.22 8.41 7.34
C PHE A 103 -5.02 8.91 6.53
N GLY A 104 -5.24 10.01 5.82
CA GLY A 104 -4.22 10.66 5.02
C GLY A 104 -4.45 10.50 3.52
N GLY A 105 -3.41 10.81 2.76
CA GLY A 105 -3.37 10.66 1.31
C GLY A 105 -2.29 9.67 0.92
N TYR A 106 -2.67 8.73 0.06
CA TYR A 106 -1.75 7.79 -0.56
C TYR A 106 -1.92 7.94 -2.06
N GLN A 107 -0.85 8.34 -2.71
CA GLN A 107 -0.83 8.55 -4.15
C GLN A 107 0.28 7.71 -4.74
N ALA A 108 0.02 7.07 -5.87
CA ALA A 108 1.04 6.44 -6.68
C ALA A 108 0.83 6.90 -8.12
N ASP A 109 1.78 7.67 -8.63
CA ASP A 109 1.87 7.95 -10.05
C ASP A 109 2.56 6.77 -10.74
N ALA A 110 2.04 6.38 -11.90
CA ALA A 110 2.61 5.46 -12.85
C ALA A 110 2.96 6.24 -14.12
N MET A 111 4.25 6.48 -14.35
CA MET A 111 4.74 7.03 -15.61
C MET A 111 4.94 5.88 -16.60
N THR A 112 4.44 6.05 -17.83
CA THR A 112 4.33 4.97 -18.82
C THR A 112 5.53 4.94 -19.80
N PRO A 113 5.68 3.91 -20.66
CA PRO A 113 6.95 3.29 -20.96
C PRO A 113 7.97 4.18 -21.66
N GLU A 114 9.25 3.90 -21.35
CA GLU A 114 10.40 4.67 -21.83
C GLU A 114 10.75 4.42 -23.32
N ASP A 115 10.18 3.40 -23.99
CA ASP A 115 10.53 3.06 -25.39
C ASP A 115 9.36 2.47 -26.21
N GLU A 116 8.87 3.28 -27.16
CA GLU A 116 8.48 2.98 -28.56
C GLU A 116 7.84 1.61 -28.89
N GLY A 117 6.65 1.33 -28.36
CA GLY A 117 5.88 0.13 -28.69
C GLY A 117 4.42 0.40 -29.02
N ALA A 118 3.71 -0.66 -29.42
CA ALA A 118 2.27 -0.61 -29.52
C ALA A 118 1.64 -1.12 -28.20
N TYR A 119 0.79 -0.31 -27.58
CA TYR A 119 0.08 -0.62 -26.34
C TYR A 119 -1.34 -1.07 -26.64
N VAL A 120 -1.86 -2.04 -25.90
CA VAL A 120 -3.22 -2.55 -26.08
C VAL A 120 -4.14 -1.90 -25.04
N LEU A 121 -5.04 -1.03 -25.49
CA LEU A 121 -6.11 -0.45 -24.68
C LEU A 121 -7.42 -1.12 -25.06
N ASN A 122 -8.03 -1.84 -24.12
CA ASN A 122 -9.29 -2.56 -24.33
C ASN A 122 -9.32 -3.38 -25.65
N GLY A 123 -8.26 -4.17 -25.89
CA GLY A 123 -8.11 -5.02 -27.07
C GLY A 123 -7.68 -4.30 -28.36
N ASN A 124 -7.60 -2.97 -28.37
CA ASN A 124 -7.13 -2.18 -29.51
C ASN A 124 -5.66 -1.82 -29.36
N THR A 125 -4.88 -2.06 -30.40
CA THR A 125 -3.44 -1.77 -30.43
C THR A 125 -3.19 -0.35 -30.91
N TYR A 126 -2.57 0.49 -30.08
CA TYR A 126 -2.18 1.87 -30.37
C TYR A 126 -0.67 2.02 -30.35
N THR A 127 -0.08 2.68 -31.35
CA THR A 127 1.36 2.98 -31.36
C THR A 127 1.69 4.20 -30.48
N SER A 128 2.96 4.36 -30.10
CA SER A 128 3.46 5.52 -29.36
C SER A 128 3.05 6.86 -29.99
N ASP A 129 3.08 6.97 -31.32
CA ASP A 129 2.63 8.18 -32.03
C ASP A 129 1.14 8.48 -31.82
N GLN A 130 0.33 7.45 -31.55
CA GLN A 130 -1.11 7.57 -31.38
C GLN A 130 -1.47 7.91 -29.93
N TYR A 131 -0.86 7.27 -28.94
CA TYR A 131 -1.18 7.48 -27.53
C TYR A 131 -0.30 8.54 -26.83
N GLY A 132 0.89 8.85 -27.37
CA GLY A 132 1.82 9.84 -26.81
C GLY A 132 2.39 9.41 -25.46
N ASP A 133 2.49 10.33 -24.51
CA ASP A 133 2.69 9.99 -23.11
C ASP A 133 1.34 9.60 -22.53
N LEU A 134 1.25 8.37 -22.04
CA LEU A 134 0.15 7.95 -21.16
C LEU A 134 0.65 8.07 -19.70
N SER A 135 -0.22 8.43 -18.77
CA SER A 135 0.10 8.55 -17.36
C SER A 135 -1.06 8.05 -16.54
N GLY A 136 -0.76 7.31 -15.48
CA GLY A 136 -1.73 6.81 -14.53
C GLY A 136 -1.50 7.42 -13.17
N ARG A 137 -2.58 7.81 -12.49
CA ARG A 137 -2.53 8.22 -11.08
C ARG A 137 -3.51 7.39 -10.29
N PHE A 138 -3.01 6.79 -9.23
CA PHE A 138 -3.80 6.11 -8.21
C PHE A 138 -3.84 6.97 -6.95
N GLU A 139 -5.03 7.20 -6.40
CA GLU A 139 -5.21 7.99 -5.18
C GLU A 139 -6.22 7.35 -4.22
N ILE A 140 -5.85 7.28 -2.95
CA ILE A 140 -6.76 6.93 -1.84
C ILE A 140 -7.05 8.20 -1.04
N LYS A 141 -8.34 8.54 -0.89
CA LYS A 141 -8.79 9.74 -0.18
C LYS A 141 -9.44 9.42 1.16
N GLY A 142 -9.17 10.31 2.13
CA GLY A 142 -9.96 10.48 3.35
C GLY A 142 -9.58 9.55 4.50
N PRO A 143 -10.38 9.57 5.58
CA PRO A 143 -10.42 8.47 6.53
C PRO A 143 -11.29 7.33 5.96
N THR A 144 -10.74 6.13 5.81
CA THR A 144 -11.48 4.92 5.41
C THR A 144 -11.46 3.88 6.52
N LEU A 145 -12.53 3.10 6.65
CA LEU A 145 -12.60 1.99 7.58
C LEU A 145 -11.54 0.94 7.22
N ALA A 146 -10.83 0.45 8.24
CA ALA A 146 -9.80 -0.55 8.06
C ALA A 146 -9.94 -1.67 9.09
N PHE A 147 -9.71 -2.90 8.63
CA PHE A 147 -9.69 -4.10 9.45
C PHE A 147 -8.36 -4.81 9.29
N MET A 148 -7.85 -5.39 10.38
CA MET A 148 -6.58 -6.11 10.35
C MET A 148 -6.63 -7.30 11.31
N ALA A 149 -6.01 -8.39 10.94
CA ALA A 149 -5.76 -9.53 11.81
C ALA A 149 -4.27 -9.86 11.82
N GLY A 150 -3.75 -10.35 12.93
CA GLY A 150 -2.35 -10.75 13.02
C GLY A 150 -1.86 -10.86 14.45
N TRP A 151 -0.59 -10.56 14.65
CA TRP A 151 0.05 -10.58 15.96
C TRP A 151 0.48 -9.16 16.34
N ARG A 152 0.04 -8.72 17.52
CA ARG A 152 0.41 -7.43 18.09
C ARG A 152 0.81 -7.55 19.55
N GLY A 153 1.90 -6.88 19.92
CA GLY A 153 2.39 -6.80 21.28
C GLY A 153 3.79 -6.19 21.32
N SER A 154 4.43 -6.31 22.48
CA SER A 154 5.85 -5.98 22.60
C SER A 154 6.71 -7.03 21.86
N GLY A 155 7.64 -6.55 21.05
CA GLY A 155 8.46 -7.35 20.14
C GLY A 155 7.94 -7.29 18.70
N PHE A 156 8.08 -8.41 17.98
CA PHE A 156 7.68 -8.50 16.58
C PHE A 156 6.16 -8.42 16.41
N ASN A 157 5.74 -7.64 15.41
CA ASN A 157 4.36 -7.41 15.04
C ASN A 157 4.15 -7.74 13.57
N PHE A 158 3.02 -8.37 13.26
CA PHE A 158 2.59 -8.67 11.91
C PHE A 158 1.09 -8.44 11.78
N GLY A 159 0.64 -7.94 10.64
CA GLY A 159 -0.78 -7.83 10.36
C GLY A 159 -1.08 -7.86 8.88
N VAL A 160 -2.21 -8.47 8.55
CA VAL A 160 -2.82 -8.45 7.22
C VAL A 160 -4.26 -7.97 7.36
N GLY A 161 -4.73 -7.22 6.38
CA GLY A 161 -6.00 -6.53 6.52
C GLY A 161 -6.51 -5.94 5.22
N VAL A 162 -7.54 -5.13 5.36
CA VAL A 162 -8.19 -4.43 4.26
C VAL A 162 -8.62 -3.04 4.70
N ALA A 163 -8.45 -2.05 3.84
CA ALA A 163 -9.07 -0.73 3.95
C ALA A 163 -10.25 -0.66 2.97
N LEU A 164 -11.44 -0.32 3.46
CA LEU A 164 -12.68 -0.29 2.66
C LEU A 164 -12.79 1.04 1.91
N THR A 165 -12.15 1.12 0.76
CA THR A 165 -12.03 2.35 -0.03
C THR A 165 -12.10 2.03 -1.51
N GLU A 166 -12.63 2.99 -2.25
CA GLU A 166 -12.62 2.99 -3.70
C GLU A 166 -11.40 3.80 -4.15
N PRO A 167 -10.41 3.16 -4.79
CA PRO A 167 -9.30 3.91 -5.35
C PRO A 167 -9.77 4.81 -6.48
N LEU A 168 -9.31 6.05 -6.50
CA LEU A 168 -9.46 6.91 -7.66
C LEU A 168 -8.34 6.61 -8.64
N VAL A 169 -8.68 6.14 -9.83
CA VAL A 169 -7.71 5.98 -10.93
C VAL A 169 -7.96 7.06 -11.96
N THR A 170 -6.93 7.83 -12.29
CA THR A 170 -6.94 8.75 -13.42
C THR A 170 -5.97 8.23 -14.47
N LEU A 171 -6.43 8.13 -15.72
CA LEU A 171 -5.58 7.85 -16.87
C LEU A 171 -5.61 9.06 -17.81
N GLU A 172 -4.45 9.55 -18.22
CA GLU A 172 -4.32 10.66 -19.16
C GLU A 172 -3.36 10.29 -20.28
N ALA A 173 -3.70 10.66 -21.51
CA ALA A 173 -2.85 10.45 -22.68
C ALA A 173 -2.82 11.72 -23.54
N ASN A 174 -1.66 12.06 -24.11
CA ASN A 174 -1.46 13.31 -24.86
C ASN A 174 -1.14 13.13 -26.36
N GLY A 175 -1.23 11.90 -26.89
CA GLY A 175 -0.90 11.59 -28.28
C GLY A 175 -1.88 12.10 -29.34
N ALA A 176 -1.58 11.83 -30.60
CA ALA A 176 -2.37 12.32 -31.74
C ALA A 176 -3.83 11.86 -31.72
N ARG A 177 -4.12 10.72 -31.10
CA ARG A 177 -5.48 10.18 -30.94
C ARG A 177 -6.15 10.52 -29.62
N SER A 178 -5.49 11.29 -28.74
CA SER A 178 -6.03 11.67 -27.43
C SER A 178 -7.38 12.38 -27.49
N SER A 179 -7.73 13.03 -28.60
CA SER A 179 -9.02 13.70 -28.78
C SER A 179 -10.07 12.88 -29.53
N GLU A 180 -9.70 11.69 -30.03
CA GLU A 180 -10.62 10.81 -30.75
C GLU A 180 -11.60 10.14 -29.77
N PRO A 181 -12.93 10.19 -30.03
CA PRO A 181 -13.93 9.61 -29.12
C PRO A 181 -13.73 8.11 -28.83
N GLU A 182 -13.25 7.35 -29.82
CA GLU A 182 -12.99 5.91 -29.68
C GLU A 182 -11.80 5.63 -28.74
N PHE A 183 -10.76 6.47 -28.78
CA PHE A 183 -9.59 6.34 -27.91
C PHE A 183 -9.91 6.74 -26.47
N GLN A 184 -10.69 7.81 -26.29
CA GLN A 184 -11.19 8.21 -24.97
C GLN A 184 -12.08 7.13 -24.34
N ALA A 185 -12.97 6.51 -25.12
CA ALA A 185 -13.77 5.39 -24.64
C ALA A 185 -12.90 4.18 -24.26
N ALA A 186 -11.82 3.90 -25.00
CA ALA A 186 -10.88 2.83 -24.65
C ALA A 186 -10.12 3.13 -23.35
N LEU A 187 -9.67 4.37 -23.14
CA LEU A 187 -9.03 4.81 -21.89
C LEU A 187 -9.99 4.75 -20.71
N ASP A 188 -11.25 5.16 -20.89
CA ASP A 188 -12.25 5.10 -19.83
C ASP A 188 -12.57 3.66 -19.42
N MET A 189 -12.63 2.74 -20.38
CA MET A 189 -12.81 1.31 -20.09
C MET A 189 -11.58 0.74 -19.36
N GLU A 190 -10.38 1.05 -19.82
CA GLU A 190 -9.14 0.65 -19.14
C GLU A 190 -9.09 1.17 -17.69
N ARG A 191 -9.49 2.43 -17.48
CA ARG A 191 -9.56 3.05 -16.15
C ARG A 191 -10.52 2.27 -15.25
N MET A 192 -11.71 1.91 -15.75
CA MET A 192 -12.69 1.11 -14.99
C MET A 192 -12.17 -0.30 -14.69
N ASP A 193 -11.49 -0.93 -15.65
CA ASP A 193 -10.91 -2.26 -15.46
C ASP A 193 -9.80 -2.23 -14.40
N LEU A 194 -8.95 -1.20 -14.39
CA LEU A 194 -7.95 -1.01 -13.34
C LEU A 194 -8.58 -0.72 -11.98
N GLU A 195 -9.61 0.13 -11.92
CA GLU A 195 -10.36 0.37 -10.67
C GLU A 195 -10.92 -0.93 -10.10
N ASN A 196 -11.53 -1.77 -10.94
CA ASN A 196 -12.08 -3.06 -10.54
C ASN A 196 -10.98 -4.09 -10.18
N ALA A 197 -9.86 -4.13 -10.91
CA ALA A 197 -8.78 -5.08 -10.68
C ALA A 197 -8.00 -4.77 -9.39
N LEU A 198 -7.88 -3.49 -9.03
CA LEU A 198 -7.23 -3.04 -7.81
C LEU A 198 -8.12 -3.21 -6.57
N GLN A 199 -9.42 -3.44 -6.77
CA GLN A 199 -10.34 -3.76 -5.69
C GLN A 199 -10.23 -5.24 -5.31
N PHE A 200 -10.01 -5.48 -4.03
CA PHE A 200 -10.18 -6.80 -3.45
C PHE A 200 -11.61 -6.91 -2.90
N ASP A 201 -12.36 -7.91 -3.36
CA ASP A 201 -13.67 -8.25 -2.80
C ASP A 201 -13.47 -9.07 -1.51
N PHE A 202 -13.64 -8.41 -0.36
CA PHE A 202 -13.67 -9.07 0.94
C PHE A 202 -15.11 -9.09 1.47
N LEU A 203 -15.75 -10.27 1.40
CA LEU A 203 -17.11 -10.48 1.91
C LEU A 203 -18.17 -9.56 1.26
N GLY A 204 -18.00 -9.19 -0.01
CA GLY A 204 -18.86 -8.25 -0.73
C GLY A 204 -18.50 -6.78 -0.52
N LEU A 205 -17.38 -6.48 0.15
CA LEU A 205 -16.89 -5.14 0.40
C LEU A 205 -15.60 -4.90 -0.39
N GLN A 206 -15.60 -3.83 -1.17
CA GLN A 206 -14.44 -3.40 -1.94
C GLN A 206 -13.41 -2.77 -1.01
N GLY A 207 -12.15 -3.14 -1.19
CA GLY A 207 -11.06 -2.52 -0.45
C GLY A 207 -9.68 -2.85 -0.94
N ILE A 208 -8.69 -2.23 -0.32
CA ILE A 208 -7.28 -2.36 -0.64
C ILE A 208 -6.61 -3.21 0.44
N PRO A 209 -5.78 -4.19 0.07
CA PRO A 209 -5.07 -5.01 1.04
C PRO A 209 -4.07 -4.18 1.85
N LEU A 210 -4.07 -4.40 3.15
CA LEU A 210 -3.10 -3.84 4.08
C LEU A 210 -2.16 -4.95 4.57
N VAL A 211 -0.86 -4.67 4.59
CA VAL A 211 0.14 -5.54 5.21
C VAL A 211 1.04 -4.69 6.09
N ARG A 212 1.40 -5.21 7.25
CA ARG A 212 2.24 -4.54 8.24
C ARG A 212 3.21 -5.52 8.89
N LEU A 213 4.44 -5.06 9.07
CA LEU A 213 5.50 -5.66 9.86
C LEU A 213 6.06 -4.58 10.78
N GLY A 214 6.34 -4.92 12.04
CA GLY A 214 6.90 -3.94 12.97
C GLY A 214 7.62 -4.59 14.13
N TRP A 215 8.31 -3.76 14.90
CA TRP A 215 8.92 -4.18 16.16
C TRP A 215 8.66 -3.11 17.21
N GLU A 216 7.89 -3.41 18.25
CA GLU A 216 7.53 -2.45 19.29
C GLU A 216 8.26 -2.76 20.60
N LEU A 217 8.85 -1.76 21.24
CA LEU A 217 9.45 -1.88 22.57
C LEU A 217 8.45 -1.39 23.61
N GLY A 218 8.15 -2.23 24.61
CA GLY A 218 7.26 -1.89 25.71
C GLY A 218 7.95 -1.07 26.80
N LEU A 219 7.24 -0.08 27.34
CA LEU A 219 7.61 0.79 28.46
C LEU A 219 6.58 0.68 29.60
#